data_AF-A0A0N4XGV7-F1
#
_entry.id   AF-A0A0N4XGV7-F1
#
_cell.length_a   1.000
_cell.length_b   1.000
_cell.length_c   1.000
_cell.angle_alpha   90.00
_cell.angle_beta   90.00
_cell.angle_gamma   90.00
#
_symmetry.space_group_name_H-M   'P 1'
#
loop_
_entity.id
_entity.type
_entity.pdbx_description
1 polymer ?
#
loop_
_entity_poly.entity_id
_entity_poly.type
_entity_poly.pdbx_seq_one_letter_code
_entity_poly.pdbx_strand_id
1 'polypeptide(L)'
;MFWLHKKDILVAAVLLVVVSAAVFMSPSATPLSFIVYFCLALTIVIAAIGLIGVPLLSRKSLLPCVNMWQPRHIIGAVLIALPFGVAVCVMPLCVLDECPNMPLTPSRLLFSYIMIVALFAHCNFSQLGAWPKTIQCIIVGLIHISAVYYCQANIIKFDPQVVCGNETSPTVFNTSFASSFFIWEMLLDVVLSIILVGFLNYQFEAAFRMSFYGDVQARRDTQRMQIVRDQADWLLNNVIPVHAVESLKTDTKYR
;
A
#
# COMPACT_ATOMS: atom_id res chain seq x y z
N MET A 1 13.67 -10.06 -13.67
CA MET A 1 12.46 -9.22 -13.85
C MET A 1 11.37 -9.73 -12.91
N PHE A 2 11.49 -9.44 -11.61
CA PHE A 2 10.60 -9.89 -10.54
C PHE A 2 10.00 -8.62 -9.92
N TRP A 3 8.78 -8.25 -10.34
CA TRP A 3 8.29 -6.88 -10.16
C TRP A 3 7.16 -6.69 -9.13
N LEU A 4 6.80 -7.74 -8.40
CA LEU A 4 6.07 -7.62 -7.13
C LEU A 4 6.91 -8.30 -6.07
N HIS A 5 7.42 -7.53 -5.11
CA HIS A 5 8.16 -8.12 -4.02
C HIS A 5 7.17 -8.81 -3.08
N LYS A 6 7.43 -10.07 -2.72
CA LYS A 6 6.60 -10.83 -1.77
C LYS A 6 6.36 -10.06 -0.46
N LYS A 7 7.33 -9.20 -0.10
CA LYS A 7 7.28 -8.31 1.05
C LYS A 7 6.15 -7.27 0.93
N ASP A 8 5.94 -6.67 -0.23
CA ASP A 8 4.94 -5.61 -0.43
C ASP A 8 3.50 -6.17 -0.29
N ILE A 9 3.26 -7.38 -0.80
CA ILE A 9 1.98 -8.10 -0.65
C ILE A 9 1.75 -8.46 0.82
N LEU A 10 2.79 -8.92 1.52
CA LEU A 10 2.70 -9.23 2.95
C LEU A 10 2.42 -7.97 3.78
N VAL A 11 3.04 -6.83 3.45
CA VAL A 11 2.73 -5.55 4.09
C VAL A 11 1.27 -5.17 3.87
N ALA A 12 0.73 -5.30 2.65
CA ALA A 12 -0.69 -5.04 2.39
C ALA A 12 -1.62 -5.95 3.19
N ALA A 13 -1.27 -7.25 3.31
CA ALA A 13 -2.02 -8.21 4.12
C ALA A 13 -1.96 -7.87 5.62
N VAL A 14 -0.79 -7.49 6.13
CA VAL A 14 -0.62 -7.06 7.53
C VAL A 14 -1.43 -5.79 7.79
N LEU A 15 -1.38 -4.80 6.89
CA LEU A 15 -2.18 -3.59 7.02
C LEU A 15 -3.68 -3.90 7.09
N LEU A 16 -4.19 -4.79 6.22
CA LEU A 16 -5.57 -5.27 6.27
C LEU A 16 -5.91 -5.87 7.65
N VAL A 17 -5.08 -6.79 8.15
CA VAL A 17 -5.31 -7.44 9.45
C VAL A 17 -5.29 -6.42 10.59
N VAL A 18 -4.35 -5.47 10.58
CA VAL A 18 -4.23 -4.44 11.63
C VAL A 18 -5.45 -3.53 11.64
N VAL A 19 -5.90 -3.02 10.48
CA VAL A 19 -7.08 -2.15 10.44
C VAL A 19 -8.37 -2.91 10.79
N SER A 20 -8.49 -4.17 10.36
CA SER A 20 -9.63 -5.01 10.72
C SER A 20 -9.65 -5.35 12.20
N ALA A 21 -8.49 -5.63 12.81
CA ALA A 21 -8.37 -5.85 14.25
C ALA A 21 -8.77 -4.61 15.05
N ALA A 22 -8.36 -3.41 14.61
CA ALA A 22 -8.79 -2.16 15.23
C ALA A 22 -10.32 -1.99 15.22
N VAL A 23 -10.98 -2.39 14.12
CA VAL A 23 -12.45 -2.38 14.03
C VAL A 23 -13.09 -3.43 14.95
N PHE A 24 -12.55 -4.65 15.02
CA PHE A 24 -13.07 -5.70 15.91
C PHE A 24 -12.89 -5.39 17.39
N MET A 25 -11.80 -4.70 17.75
CA MET A 25 -11.53 -4.26 19.12
C MET A 25 -12.32 -3.00 19.50
N SER A 26 -12.93 -2.33 18.52
CA SER A 26 -13.77 -1.17 18.79
C SER A 26 -15.03 -1.59 19.55
N PRO A 27 -15.46 -0.84 20.58
CA PRO A 27 -16.68 -1.13 21.33
C PRO A 27 -17.97 -0.86 20.54
N SER A 28 -17.89 -0.40 19.29
CA SER A 28 -19.03 -0.23 18.39
C SER A 28 -19.52 -1.57 17.85
N ALA A 29 -20.84 -1.72 17.68
CA ALA A 29 -21.42 -2.87 16.99
C ALA A 29 -20.79 -3.04 15.60
N THR A 30 -20.28 -4.25 15.31
CA THR A 30 -19.66 -4.55 14.02
C THR A 30 -20.73 -4.66 12.94
N PRO A 31 -20.74 -3.78 11.91
CA PRO A 31 -21.75 -3.85 10.88
C PRO A 31 -21.54 -5.10 10.01
N LEU A 32 -22.64 -5.71 9.54
CA LEU A 32 -22.57 -6.89 8.65
C LEU A 32 -21.78 -6.60 7.37
N SER A 33 -21.83 -5.36 6.87
CA SER A 33 -21.05 -4.90 5.71
C SER A 33 -19.54 -5.09 5.92
N PHE A 34 -19.03 -4.84 7.13
CA PHE A 34 -17.62 -5.01 7.46
C PHE A 34 -17.22 -6.50 7.43
N ILE A 35 -18.04 -7.39 7.99
CA ILE A 35 -17.74 -8.83 8.02
C ILE A 35 -17.69 -9.38 6.59
N VAL A 36 -18.67 -9.03 5.76
CA VAL A 36 -18.70 -9.44 4.34
C VAL A 36 -17.48 -8.90 3.60
N TYR A 37 -17.16 -7.62 3.78
CA TYR A 37 -15.98 -7.01 3.17
C TYR A 37 -14.68 -7.67 3.62
N PHE A 38 -14.53 -7.98 4.90
CA PHE A 38 -13.33 -8.63 5.44
C PHE A 38 -13.10 -10.01 4.82
N CYS A 39 -14.15 -10.82 4.70
CA CYS A 39 -14.07 -12.11 4.00
C CYS A 39 -13.68 -11.96 2.52
N LEU A 40 -14.25 -10.98 1.82
CA LEU A 40 -13.89 -10.68 0.44
C LEU A 40 -12.44 -10.18 0.32
N ALA A 41 -12.00 -9.28 1.19
CA ALA A 41 -10.64 -8.76 1.21
C ALA A 41 -9.62 -9.88 1.47
N LEU A 42 -9.90 -10.79 2.41
CA LEU A 42 -9.05 -11.95 2.67
C LEU A 42 -8.95 -12.87 1.46
N THR A 43 -10.06 -13.19 0.81
CA THR A 43 -10.05 -14.03 -0.41
C THR A 43 -9.26 -13.37 -1.54
N ILE A 44 -9.38 -12.05 -1.72
CA ILE A 44 -8.58 -11.28 -2.69
C ILE A 44 -7.07 -11.36 -2.36
N VAL A 45 -6.68 -11.18 -1.09
CA VAL A 45 -5.27 -11.27 -0.67
C VAL A 45 -4.71 -12.68 -0.90
N ILE A 46 -5.46 -13.72 -0.48
CA ILE A 46 -5.05 -15.11 -0.67
C ILE A 46 -4.94 -15.44 -2.16
N ALA A 47 -5.91 -15.01 -2.97
CA ALA A 47 -5.88 -15.19 -4.42
C ALA A 47 -4.68 -14.45 -5.05
N ALA A 48 -4.38 -13.23 -4.62
CA ALA A 48 -3.21 -12.48 -5.09
C ALA A 48 -1.89 -13.19 -4.72
N ILE A 49 -1.78 -13.72 -3.50
CA ILE A 49 -0.63 -14.52 -3.07
C ILE A 49 -0.52 -15.81 -3.89
N GLY A 50 -1.64 -16.50 -4.17
CA GLY A 50 -1.66 -17.71 -4.99
C GLY A 50 -1.25 -17.44 -6.45
N LEU A 51 -1.90 -16.47 -7.08
CA LEU A 51 -1.68 -16.11 -8.49
C LEU A 51 -0.28 -15.55 -8.75
N ILE A 52 0.31 -14.84 -7.78
CA ILE A 52 1.64 -14.21 -7.94
C ILE A 52 2.74 -15.08 -7.34
N GLY A 53 2.50 -15.72 -6.20
CA GLY A 53 3.48 -16.51 -5.45
C GLY A 53 3.75 -17.90 -6.03
N VAL A 54 2.73 -18.62 -6.51
CA VAL A 54 2.88 -19.99 -7.02
C VAL A 54 3.69 -20.06 -8.33
N PRO A 55 3.47 -19.17 -9.33
CA PRO A 55 4.27 -19.17 -10.55
C PRO A 55 5.76 -18.88 -10.32
N LEU A 56 6.08 -18.14 -9.26
CA LEU A 56 7.47 -17.80 -8.89
C LEU A 56 8.20 -18.99 -8.25
N LEU A 57 7.47 -19.90 -7.58
CA LEU A 57 8.03 -21.12 -6.98
C LEU A 57 8.12 -22.25 -8.00
N SER A 58 7.11 -22.40 -8.85
CA SER A 58 6.99 -23.56 -9.75
C SER A 58 7.68 -23.40 -11.10
N ARG A 59 8.28 -22.23 -11.42
CA ARG A 59 8.81 -21.81 -12.74
C ARG A 59 7.86 -22.03 -13.93
N LYS A 60 6.59 -22.35 -13.66
CA LYS A 60 5.53 -22.55 -14.66
C LYS A 60 4.49 -21.46 -14.42
N SER A 61 4.26 -20.65 -15.45
CA SER A 61 3.20 -19.64 -15.42
C SER A 61 1.84 -20.35 -15.56
N LEU A 62 1.07 -20.41 -14.47
CA LEU A 62 -0.27 -21.02 -14.46
C LEU A 62 -1.24 -20.28 -15.40
N LEU A 63 -1.10 -18.96 -15.54
CA LEU A 63 -1.90 -18.13 -16.45
C LEU A 63 -1.01 -17.07 -17.14
N PRO A 64 -0.67 -17.23 -18.42
CA PRO A 64 0.15 -16.27 -19.17
C PRO A 64 -0.47 -14.85 -19.19
N CYS A 65 -1.80 -14.76 -19.27
CA CYS A 65 -2.52 -13.49 -19.33
C CYS A 65 -2.39 -12.65 -18.04
N VAL A 66 -2.31 -13.29 -16.87
CA VAL A 66 -2.16 -12.60 -15.57
C VAL A 66 -0.72 -12.08 -15.37
N ASN A 67 0.24 -12.62 -16.12
CA ASN A 67 1.64 -12.15 -16.12
C ASN A 67 1.83 -10.86 -16.94
N MET A 68 0.80 -10.42 -17.67
CA MET A 68 0.87 -9.18 -18.44
C MET A 68 1.00 -7.96 -17.52
N TRP A 69 1.57 -6.89 -18.06
CA TRP A 69 1.85 -5.67 -17.30
C TRP A 69 0.59 -5.02 -16.72
N GLN A 70 -0.46 -4.87 -17.52
CA GLN A 70 -1.70 -4.19 -17.11
C GLN A 70 -2.47 -4.87 -15.96
N PRO A 71 -2.80 -6.18 -16.00
CA PRO A 71 -3.53 -6.84 -14.91
C PRO A 71 -2.77 -6.82 -13.59
N ARG A 72 -1.43 -6.82 -13.63
CA ARG A 72 -0.61 -6.68 -12.42
C ARG A 72 -0.75 -5.31 -11.76
N HIS A 73 -0.85 -4.26 -12.56
CA HIS A 73 -1.12 -2.92 -12.05
C HIS A 73 -2.50 -2.83 -11.41
N ILE A 74 -3.50 -3.48 -12.01
CA ILE A 74 -4.86 -3.54 -11.45
C ILE A 74 -4.86 -4.28 -10.11
N ILE A 75 -4.25 -5.47 -10.04
CA ILE A 75 -4.16 -6.23 -8.79
C ILE A 75 -3.44 -5.42 -7.70
N GLY A 76 -2.33 -4.77 -8.04
CA GLY A 76 -1.62 -3.88 -7.11
C GLY A 76 -2.48 -2.72 -6.61
N ALA A 77 -3.20 -2.04 -7.51
CA ALA A 77 -4.11 -0.95 -7.14
C ALA A 77 -5.26 -1.40 -6.22
N VAL A 78 -5.80 -2.60 -6.47
CA VAL A 78 -6.83 -3.22 -5.60
C VAL A 78 -6.26 -3.55 -4.22
N LEU A 79 -5.07 -4.14 -4.14
CA LEU A 79 -4.43 -4.47 -2.86
C LEU A 79 -4.13 -3.24 -2.02
N ILE A 80 -3.73 -2.13 -2.65
CA ILE A 80 -3.50 -0.84 -1.98
C ILE A 80 -4.81 -0.26 -1.43
N ALA A 81 -5.94 -0.50 -2.09
CA ALA A 81 -7.25 0.03 -1.70
C ALA A 81 -7.91 -0.72 -0.53
N LEU A 82 -7.37 -1.87 -0.09
CA LEU A 82 -8.04 -2.71 0.91
C LEU A 82 -8.30 -2.02 2.25
N PRO A 83 -7.35 -1.27 2.84
CA PRO A 83 -7.60 -0.57 4.10
C PRO A 83 -8.67 0.52 3.97
N PHE A 84 -8.78 1.13 2.78
CA PHE A 84 -9.82 2.13 2.50
C PHE A 84 -11.22 1.50 2.52
N GLY A 85 -11.41 0.31 1.93
CA GLY A 85 -12.72 -0.35 1.99
C GLY A 85 -13.13 -0.74 3.41
N VAL A 86 -12.17 -1.13 4.27
CA VAL A 86 -12.44 -1.34 5.71
C VAL A 86 -12.97 -0.06 6.36
N ALA A 87 -12.35 1.09 6.09
CA ALA A 87 -12.80 2.37 6.63
C ALA A 87 -14.21 2.74 6.17
N VAL A 88 -14.53 2.52 4.89
CA VAL A 88 -15.87 2.81 4.33
C VAL A 88 -16.95 1.96 4.99
N CYS A 89 -16.66 0.70 5.31
CA CYS A 89 -17.62 -0.16 6.02
C CYS A 89 -17.97 0.33 7.43
N VAL A 90 -17.10 1.12 8.05
CA VAL A 90 -17.23 1.66 9.42
C VAL A 90 -17.44 3.17 9.40
N MET A 91 -17.77 3.74 8.24
CA MET A 91 -17.96 5.18 8.07
C MET A 91 -19.09 5.70 8.99
N PRO A 92 -18.82 6.67 9.88
CA PRO A 92 -19.84 7.27 10.69
C PRO A 92 -20.63 8.28 9.85
N LEU A 93 -21.86 7.92 9.46
CA LEU A 93 -22.79 8.83 8.77
C LEU A 93 -23.40 9.88 9.70
N CYS A 94 -23.41 9.60 11.01
CA CYS A 94 -23.91 10.47 12.07
C CYS A 94 -25.37 10.90 11.88
N VAL A 95 -26.19 9.99 11.33
CA VAL A 95 -27.66 10.14 11.33
C VAL A 95 -28.15 9.75 12.72
N LEU A 96 -28.59 10.74 13.48
CA LEU A 96 -29.04 10.58 14.86
C LEU A 96 -30.56 10.72 14.89
N ASP A 97 -31.27 9.60 14.72
CA ASP A 97 -32.74 9.54 14.84
C ASP A 97 -33.18 9.24 16.28
N GLU A 98 -32.28 8.68 17.09
CA GLU A 98 -32.47 8.34 18.51
C GLU A 98 -31.30 8.88 19.34
N CYS A 99 -31.47 8.92 20.66
CA CYS A 99 -30.38 9.33 21.56
C CYS A 99 -29.20 8.38 21.45
N PRO A 100 -27.98 8.92 21.22
CA PRO A 100 -26.81 8.09 21.13
C PRO A 100 -26.53 7.43 22.49
N ASN A 101 -26.65 6.11 22.53
CA ASN A 101 -26.29 5.29 23.69
C ASN A 101 -24.76 5.11 23.84
N MET A 102 -24.00 5.52 22.82
CA MET A 102 -22.56 5.34 22.73
C MET A 102 -21.89 6.65 22.27
N PRO A 103 -20.73 7.05 22.84
CA PRO A 103 -20.02 8.24 22.41
C PRO A 103 -19.62 8.16 20.92
N LEU A 104 -19.99 9.20 20.15
CA LEU A 104 -19.65 9.36 18.72
C LEU A 104 -18.17 9.68 18.47
N THR A 105 -17.43 10.08 19.51
CA THR A 105 -16.03 10.51 19.42
C THR A 105 -15.06 9.36 19.08
N PRO A 106 -15.04 8.21 19.80
CA PRO A 106 -14.14 7.10 19.47
C PRO A 106 -14.42 6.52 18.08
N SER A 107 -15.70 6.28 17.78
CA SER A 107 -16.36 6.58 16.52
C SER A 107 -15.55 7.15 15.34
N ARG A 108 -15.60 8.47 15.30
CA ARG A 108 -15.00 9.34 14.28
C ARG A 108 -13.47 9.27 14.27
N LEU A 109 -12.85 9.14 15.45
CA LEU A 109 -11.40 9.02 15.55
C LEU A 109 -10.90 7.73 14.91
N LEU A 110 -11.52 6.59 15.22
CA LEU A 110 -11.18 5.30 14.62
C LEU A 110 -11.27 5.35 13.09
N PHE A 111 -12.37 5.88 12.55
CA PHE A 111 -12.52 6.08 11.11
C PHE A 111 -11.39 6.93 10.53
N SER A 112 -11.04 8.05 11.18
CA SER A 112 -9.95 8.91 10.72
C SER A 112 -8.59 8.23 10.74
N TYR A 113 -8.25 7.52 11.82
CA TYR A 113 -6.99 6.77 11.90
C TYR A 113 -6.88 5.70 10.79
N ILE A 114 -7.95 4.93 10.54
CA ILE A 114 -7.94 3.91 9.48
C ILE A 114 -7.78 4.57 8.10
N MET A 115 -8.42 5.73 7.87
CA MET A 115 -8.31 6.47 6.61
C MET A 115 -6.89 7.04 6.41
N ILE A 116 -6.24 7.56 7.45
CA ILE A 116 -4.84 8.00 7.40
C ILE A 116 -3.93 6.81 7.06
N VAL A 117 -4.12 5.67 7.73
CA VAL A 117 -3.39 4.43 7.40
C VAL A 117 -3.63 4.01 5.95
N ALA A 118 -4.86 4.14 5.45
CA ALA A 118 -5.20 3.87 4.06
C ALA A 118 -4.50 4.84 3.08
N LEU A 119 -4.36 6.12 3.41
CA LEU A 119 -3.57 7.07 2.61
C LEU A 119 -2.10 6.64 2.55
N PHE A 120 -1.48 6.32 3.69
CA PHE A 120 -0.10 5.86 3.72
C PHE A 120 0.12 4.50 3.05
N ALA A 121 -0.91 3.64 3.01
CA ALA A 121 -0.86 2.39 2.26
C ALA A 121 -0.62 2.62 0.75
N HIS A 122 -0.95 3.80 0.20
CA HIS A 122 -0.67 4.15 -1.19
C HIS A 122 0.82 4.41 -1.49
N CYS A 123 1.68 4.46 -0.47
CA CYS A 123 3.13 4.41 -0.66
C CYS A 123 3.64 2.98 -0.90
N ASN A 124 2.83 1.95 -0.61
CA ASN A 124 3.21 0.57 -0.86
C ASN A 124 3.29 0.29 -2.37
N PHE A 125 4.02 -0.76 -2.75
CA PHE A 125 4.30 -1.12 -4.13
C PHE A 125 4.94 0.02 -4.93
N SER A 126 6.14 0.45 -4.52
CA SER A 126 6.99 1.45 -5.19
C SER A 126 7.19 1.24 -6.69
N GLN A 127 6.94 0.02 -7.16
CA GLN A 127 7.09 -0.46 -8.53
C GLN A 127 5.92 -0.07 -9.46
N LEU A 128 4.75 0.24 -8.90
CA LEU A 128 3.61 0.78 -9.65
C LEU A 128 3.88 2.25 -9.98
N GLY A 129 3.31 2.74 -11.09
CA GLY A 129 3.44 4.15 -11.47
C GLY A 129 2.94 5.10 -10.38
N ALA A 130 3.65 6.21 -10.16
CA ALA A 130 3.34 7.16 -9.11
C ALA A 130 2.01 7.90 -9.37
N TRP A 131 1.73 8.26 -10.62
CA TRP A 131 0.53 8.99 -11.01
C TRP A 131 -0.78 8.30 -10.63
N PRO A 132 -1.05 7.03 -11.04
CA PRO A 132 -2.31 6.37 -10.66
C PRO A 132 -2.46 6.20 -9.15
N LYS A 133 -1.37 5.91 -8.42
CA LYS A 133 -1.39 5.82 -6.94
C LYS A 133 -1.71 7.16 -6.29
N THR A 134 -1.14 8.24 -6.81
CA THR A 134 -1.38 9.60 -6.29
C THR A 134 -2.81 10.05 -6.60
N ILE A 135 -3.32 9.77 -7.80
CA ILE A 135 -4.73 10.04 -8.16
C ILE A 135 -5.68 9.27 -7.23
N GLN A 136 -5.42 7.98 -7.02
CA GLN A 136 -6.22 7.15 -6.10
C GLN A 136 -6.16 7.68 -4.66
N CYS A 137 -4.98 8.08 -4.19
CA CYS A 137 -4.78 8.69 -2.87
C CYS A 137 -5.58 10.00 -2.72
N ILE A 138 -5.57 10.87 -3.75
CA ILE A 138 -6.38 12.10 -3.77
C ILE A 138 -7.87 11.77 -3.66
N ILE A 139 -8.36 10.79 -4.43
CA ILE A 139 -9.77 10.37 -4.37
C ILE A 139 -10.13 9.88 -2.96
N VAL A 140 -9.30 9.03 -2.35
CA VAL A 140 -9.50 8.53 -0.99
C VAL A 140 -9.51 9.67 0.03
N GLY A 141 -8.60 10.65 -0.10
CA GLY A 141 -8.57 11.83 0.77
C GLY A 141 -9.81 12.72 0.61
N LEU A 142 -10.31 12.92 -0.61
CA LEU A 142 -11.57 13.66 -0.84
C LEU A 142 -12.78 12.94 -0.24
N ILE A 143 -12.80 11.61 -0.30
CA ILE A 143 -13.85 10.80 0.36
C ILE A 143 -13.75 10.96 1.89
N HIS A 144 -12.55 11.00 2.45
CA HIS A 144 -12.36 11.25 3.88
C HIS A 144 -12.94 12.61 4.30
N ILE A 145 -12.55 13.69 3.59
CA ILE A 145 -12.98 15.06 3.90
C ILE A 145 -14.51 15.18 3.76
N SER A 146 -15.08 14.62 2.69
CA SER A 146 -16.53 14.67 2.48
C SER A 146 -17.30 13.90 3.54
N ALA A 147 -16.81 12.74 3.98
CA ALA A 147 -17.41 11.97 5.07
C ALA A 147 -17.39 12.73 6.41
N VAL A 148 -16.26 13.37 6.77
CA VAL A 148 -16.14 14.16 8.00
C VAL A 148 -17.07 15.37 7.96
N TYR A 149 -17.11 16.09 6.83
CA TYR A 149 -17.99 17.25 6.65
C TYR A 149 -19.48 16.85 6.70
N TYR A 150 -19.85 15.73 6.07
CA TYR A 150 -21.21 15.21 6.09
C TYR A 150 -21.67 14.85 7.51
N CYS A 151 -20.85 14.11 8.26
CA CYS A 151 -21.14 13.78 9.66
C CYS A 151 -21.29 15.06 10.51
N GLN A 152 -20.42 16.06 10.33
CA GLN A 152 -20.52 17.31 11.07
C GLN A 152 -21.82 18.06 10.74
N ALA A 153 -22.21 18.12 9.47
CA ALA A 153 -23.45 18.77 9.04
C ALA A 153 -24.68 18.12 9.68
N ASN A 154 -24.69 16.80 9.86
CA ASN A 154 -25.77 16.10 10.56
C ASN A 154 -25.78 16.38 12.07
N ILE A 155 -24.61 16.47 12.71
CA ILE A 155 -24.50 16.83 14.13
C ILE A 155 -25.02 18.26 14.39
N ILE A 156 -24.73 19.22 13.53
CA ILE A 156 -25.20 20.61 13.68
C ILE A 156 -26.72 20.70 13.53
N LYS A 157 -27.32 19.85 12.70
CA LYS A 157 -28.78 19.79 12.50
C LYS A 157 -29.51 19.07 13.63
N PHE A 158 -28.79 18.33 14.47
CA PHE A 158 -29.37 17.58 15.57
C PHE A 158 -29.75 18.52 16.71
N ASP A 159 -31.03 18.51 17.11
CA ASP A 159 -31.51 19.21 18.30
C ASP A 159 -31.59 18.22 19.48
N PRO A 160 -30.62 18.24 20.41
CA PRO A 160 -30.58 17.29 21.51
C PRO A 160 -31.76 17.44 22.48
N GLN A 161 -32.39 18.61 22.55
CA GLN A 161 -33.48 18.87 23.49
C GLN A 161 -34.78 18.19 23.06
N VAL A 162 -35.01 18.09 21.74
CA VAL A 162 -36.20 17.45 21.15
C VAL A 162 -36.07 15.92 21.15
N VAL A 163 -34.86 15.41 20.92
CA VAL A 163 -34.63 13.96 20.75
C VAL A 163 -34.36 13.25 22.08
N CYS A 164 -33.69 13.90 23.03
CA CYS A 164 -33.25 13.26 24.30
C CYS A 164 -33.98 13.68 25.57
N GLY A 165 -34.94 14.60 25.45
CA GLY A 165 -35.69 15.08 26.61
C GLY A 165 -34.80 15.79 27.63
N ASN A 166 -35.41 16.20 28.76
CA ASN A 166 -34.76 16.96 29.83
C ASN A 166 -33.78 16.15 30.70
N GLU A 167 -33.27 15.00 30.21
CA GLU A 167 -32.17 14.30 30.86
C GLU A 167 -30.94 15.21 30.83
N THR A 168 -30.39 15.50 32.01
CA THR A 168 -29.22 16.37 32.23
C THR A 168 -28.15 16.11 31.18
N SER A 169 -27.84 17.17 30.43
CA SER A 169 -26.84 17.30 29.35
C SER A 169 -26.09 16.01 29.03
N PRO A 170 -26.31 15.38 27.86
CA PRO A 170 -25.63 14.15 27.55
C PRO A 170 -24.13 14.45 27.45
N THR A 171 -23.38 13.94 28.41
CA THR A 171 -21.91 13.77 28.36
C THR A 171 -21.46 13.05 27.07
N VAL A 172 -22.43 12.49 26.31
CA VAL A 172 -22.32 11.88 24.98
C VAL A 172 -21.91 12.87 23.88
N PHE A 173 -22.32 14.14 23.94
CA PHE A 173 -21.86 15.18 23.02
C PHE A 173 -20.80 16.04 23.71
N ASN A 174 -19.56 15.55 23.76
CA ASN A 174 -18.45 16.39 24.16
C ASN A 174 -18.22 17.44 23.05
N THR A 175 -18.81 18.61 23.25
CA THR A 175 -18.93 19.71 22.26
C THR A 175 -17.57 20.24 21.79
N SER A 176 -16.47 19.94 22.48
CA SER A 176 -15.12 20.31 22.06
C SER A 176 -14.68 19.64 20.74
N PHE A 177 -15.14 18.41 20.46
CA PHE A 177 -14.82 17.68 19.21
C PHE A 177 -15.85 17.91 18.08
N ALA A 178 -16.93 18.63 18.36
CA ALA A 178 -17.82 19.22 17.35
C ALA A 178 -17.33 20.62 16.92
N SER A 179 -16.27 21.13 17.55
CA SER A 179 -15.71 22.44 17.22
C SER A 179 -15.14 22.46 15.80
N SER A 180 -15.30 23.59 15.12
CA SER A 180 -14.76 23.81 13.78
C SER A 180 -13.23 23.65 13.72
N PHE A 181 -12.53 23.85 14.84
CA PHE A 181 -11.07 23.69 14.94
C PHE A 181 -10.61 22.26 14.63
N PHE A 182 -11.37 21.24 15.06
CA PHE A 182 -11.03 19.84 14.80
C PHE A 182 -11.10 19.47 13.31
N ILE A 183 -12.01 20.08 12.54
CA ILE A 183 -12.10 19.85 11.09
C ILE A 183 -10.92 20.47 10.36
N TRP A 184 -10.47 21.64 10.78
CA TRP A 184 -9.30 22.28 10.17
C TRP A 184 -8.01 21.49 10.40
N GLU A 185 -7.84 20.91 11.60
CA GLU A 185 -6.73 20.01 11.91
C GLU A 185 -6.78 18.75 11.02
N MET A 186 -7.92 18.07 10.95
CA MET A 186 -8.09 16.89 10.08
C MET A 186 -7.88 17.21 8.59
N LEU A 187 -8.33 18.39 8.13
CA LEU A 187 -8.11 18.84 6.76
C LEU A 187 -6.62 19.05 6.48
N LEU A 188 -5.91 19.70 7.40
CA LEU A 188 -4.46 19.90 7.31
C LEU A 188 -3.74 18.56 7.25
N ASP A 189 -4.07 17.62 8.14
CA ASP A 189 -3.46 16.29 8.20
C ASP A 189 -3.65 15.50 6.91
N VAL A 190 -4.86 15.51 6.35
CA VAL A 190 -5.16 14.82 5.08
C VAL A 190 -4.42 15.47 3.91
N VAL A 191 -4.43 16.81 3.81
CA VAL A 191 -3.73 17.54 2.75
C VAL A 191 -2.22 17.26 2.82
N LEU A 192 -1.63 17.34 4.02
CA LEU A 192 -0.22 17.07 4.24
C LEU A 192 0.12 15.61 3.90
N SER A 193 -0.73 14.67 4.29
CA SER A 193 -0.58 13.25 3.97
C SER A 193 -0.61 13.01 2.46
N ILE A 194 -1.52 13.65 1.71
CA ILE A 194 -1.57 13.53 0.24
C ILE A 194 -0.29 14.07 -0.40
N ILE A 195 0.18 15.25 0.05
CA ILE A 195 1.42 15.85 -0.46
C ILE A 195 2.61 14.93 -0.18
N LEU A 196 2.72 14.42 1.04
CA LEU A 196 3.79 13.52 1.45
C LEU A 196 3.76 12.21 0.65
N VAL A 197 2.60 11.57 0.55
CA VAL A 197 2.42 10.32 -0.20
C VAL A 197 2.73 10.52 -1.68
N GLY A 198 2.30 11.63 -2.27
CA GLY A 198 2.60 11.99 -3.66
C GLY A 198 4.11 12.17 -3.89
N PHE A 199 4.78 12.91 -3.01
CA PHE A 199 6.23 13.11 -3.07
C PHE A 199 7.00 11.79 -2.91
N LEU A 200 6.63 10.98 -1.92
CA LEU A 200 7.24 9.66 -1.69
C LEU A 200 7.06 8.74 -2.90
N ASN A 201 5.85 8.70 -3.49
CA ASN A 201 5.59 7.89 -4.67
C ASN A 201 6.41 8.34 -5.88
N TYR A 202 6.56 9.66 -6.09
CA TYR A 202 7.41 10.19 -7.15
C TYR A 202 8.88 9.81 -6.95
N GLN A 203 9.39 9.97 -5.72
CA GLN A 203 10.78 9.63 -5.40
C GLN A 203 11.04 8.12 -5.52
N PHE A 204 10.12 7.29 -5.05
CA PHE A 204 10.21 5.84 -5.19
C PHE A 204 10.22 5.39 -6.65
N GLU A 205 9.41 6.00 -7.52
CA GLU A 205 9.44 5.71 -8.95
C GLU A 205 10.78 6.13 -9.58
N ALA A 206 11.28 7.32 -9.27
CA ALA A 206 12.56 7.80 -9.77
C ALA A 206 13.73 6.90 -9.34
N ALA A 207 13.80 6.55 -8.05
CA ALA A 207 14.81 5.65 -7.49
C ALA A 207 14.73 4.25 -8.12
N PHE A 208 13.51 3.76 -8.36
CA PHE A 208 13.30 2.50 -9.03
C PHE A 208 13.87 2.53 -10.45
N ARG A 209 13.54 3.56 -11.25
CA ARG A 209 14.03 3.68 -12.64
C ARG A 209 15.55 3.74 -12.68
N MET A 210 16.18 4.51 -11.80
CA MET A 210 17.64 4.58 -11.69
C MET A 210 18.27 3.23 -11.38
N SER A 211 17.70 2.48 -10.43
CA SER A 211 18.19 1.14 -10.06
C SER A 211 18.08 0.15 -11.23
N PHE A 212 17.00 0.24 -12.02
CA PHE A 212 16.82 -0.59 -13.20
C PHE A 212 17.87 -0.31 -14.28
N TYR A 213 18.12 0.97 -14.61
CA TYR A 213 19.17 1.32 -15.57
C TYR A 213 20.56 0.90 -15.07
N GLY A 214 20.81 1.01 -13.77
CA GLY A 214 22.03 0.52 -13.13
C GLY A 214 22.24 -0.99 -13.30
N ASP A 215 21.22 -1.82 -13.01
CA ASP A 215 21.33 -3.29 -13.16
C ASP A 215 21.52 -3.69 -14.63
N VAL A 216 20.81 -3.02 -15.55
CA VAL A 216 20.97 -3.29 -16.99
C VAL A 216 22.38 -2.95 -17.46
N GLN A 217 22.93 -1.81 -17.03
CA GLN A 217 24.29 -1.41 -17.37
C GLN A 217 25.32 -2.38 -16.79
N ALA A 218 25.20 -2.75 -15.51
CA ALA A 218 26.10 -3.69 -14.85
C ALA A 218 26.09 -5.08 -15.52
N ARG A 219 24.92 -5.57 -15.94
CA ARG A 219 24.80 -6.84 -16.69
C ARG A 219 25.53 -6.79 -18.02
N ARG A 220 25.38 -5.70 -18.79
CA ARG A 220 26.08 -5.53 -20.06
C ARG A 220 27.59 -5.46 -19.88
N ASP A 221 28.05 -4.73 -18.87
CA ASP A 221 29.48 -4.60 -18.58
C ASP A 221 30.08 -5.93 -18.12
N THR A 222 29.34 -6.70 -17.31
CA THR A 222 29.73 -8.07 -16.93
C THR A 222 29.83 -8.99 -18.14
N GLN A 223 28.86 -8.94 -19.07
CA GLN A 223 28.88 -9.73 -20.30
C GLN A 223 30.05 -9.35 -21.21
N ARG A 224 30.33 -8.05 -21.38
CA ARG A 224 31.49 -7.57 -22.16
C ARG A 224 32.80 -8.03 -21.53
N MET A 225 32.93 -7.93 -20.21
CA MET A 225 34.11 -8.39 -19.49
C MET A 225 34.33 -9.90 -19.64
N GLN A 226 33.25 -10.70 -19.60
CA GLN A 226 33.31 -12.14 -19.87
C GLN A 226 33.80 -12.42 -21.30
N ILE A 227 33.25 -11.75 -22.31
CA ILE A 227 33.66 -11.92 -23.72
C ILE A 227 35.14 -11.56 -23.94
N VAL A 228 35.59 -10.43 -23.39
CA VAL A 228 37.00 -10.00 -23.50
C VAL A 228 37.93 -11.00 -22.81
N ARG A 229 37.52 -11.53 -21.65
CA ARG A 229 38.28 -12.56 -20.94
C ARG A 229 38.38 -13.85 -21.75
N ASP A 230 37.26 -14.33 -22.28
CA ASP A 230 37.23 -15.56 -23.08
C ASP A 230 38.04 -15.42 -24.38
N GLN A 231 38.04 -14.24 -25.00
CA GLN A 231 38.89 -13.94 -26.16
C GLN A 231 40.38 -13.96 -25.81
N ALA A 232 40.76 -13.39 -24.66
CA ALA A 232 42.14 -13.42 -24.18
C ALA A 232 42.59 -14.87 -23.89
N ASP A 233 41.74 -15.67 -23.24
CA ASP A 233 41.99 -17.09 -22.98
C ASP A 233 42.11 -17.89 -24.29
N TRP A 234 41.28 -17.59 -25.30
CA TRP A 234 41.37 -18.21 -26.63
C TRP A 234 42.68 -17.86 -27.35
N LEU A 235 43.12 -16.61 -27.31
CA LEU A 235 44.39 -16.19 -27.90
C LEU A 235 45.58 -16.86 -27.22
N LEU A 236 45.57 -16.95 -25.89
CA LEU A 236 46.63 -17.57 -25.10
C LEU A 236 46.82 -19.06 -25.47
N ASN A 237 45.71 -19.81 -25.56
CA ASN A 237 45.74 -21.23 -25.88
C ASN A 237 46.13 -21.54 -27.34
N ASN A 238 45.98 -20.59 -28.28
CA ASN A 238 46.40 -20.79 -29.67
C ASN A 238 47.90 -20.54 -29.90
N VAL A 239 48.52 -19.64 -29.12
CA VAL A 239 49.93 -19.25 -29.31
C VAL A 239 50.87 -20.15 -28.53
N ILE A 240 50.42 -20.71 -27.39
CA ILE A 240 51.27 -21.48 -26.48
C ILE A 240 50.61 -22.84 -26.22
N PRO A 241 51.28 -23.99 -26.48
CA PRO A 241 50.71 -25.30 -26.22
C PRO A 241 50.43 -25.50 -24.72
N VAL A 242 49.36 -26.21 -24.39
CA VAL A 242 48.74 -26.24 -23.04
C VAL A 242 49.72 -26.61 -21.91
N HIS A 243 50.69 -27.50 -22.18
CA HIS A 243 51.73 -27.90 -21.24
C HIS A 243 52.69 -26.76 -20.85
N ALA A 244 52.83 -25.75 -21.71
CA ALA A 244 53.71 -24.62 -21.48
C ALA A 244 53.07 -23.50 -20.66
N VAL A 245 51.76 -23.33 -20.77
CA VAL A 245 50.96 -22.34 -20.02
C VAL A 245 50.94 -22.68 -18.51
N GLU A 246 50.90 -23.95 -18.15
CA GLU A 246 50.94 -24.37 -16.74
C GLU A 246 52.32 -24.15 -16.09
N SER A 247 53.42 -24.36 -16.83
CA SER A 247 54.77 -24.06 -16.32
C SER A 247 55.07 -22.56 -16.24
N LEU A 248 54.48 -21.74 -17.11
CA LEU A 248 54.61 -20.27 -17.09
C LEU A 248 53.75 -19.58 -16.03
N LYS A 249 52.71 -20.25 -15.51
CA LYS A 249 51.92 -19.78 -14.37
C LYS A 249 52.69 -19.85 -13.04
N THR A 250 53.68 -20.73 -12.95
CA THR A 250 54.48 -20.97 -11.74
C THR A 250 55.92 -20.47 -11.84
N ASP A 251 56.51 -20.39 -13.03
CA ASP A 251 57.89 -19.94 -13.22
C ASP A 251 58.07 -19.07 -14.48
N THR A 252 58.98 -18.10 -14.45
CA THR A 252 59.14 -17.11 -15.56
C THR A 252 59.99 -17.62 -16.72
N LYS A 253 60.62 -18.80 -16.61
CA LYS A 253 61.48 -19.38 -17.65
C LYS A 253 61.05 -20.80 -18.02
N TYR A 254 60.87 -21.01 -19.32
CA TYR A 254 60.74 -22.32 -19.94
C TYR A 254 62.13 -22.97 -20.05
N ARG A 255 62.31 -24.21 -19.58
CA ARG A 255 63.55 -24.99 -19.73
C ARG A 255 63.29 -26.26 -20.52
#